data_AF-Q758J3-F1
#
_entry.id   AF-Q758J3-F1
#
_cell.length_a   1.000
_cell.length_b   1.000
_cell.length_c   1.000
_cell.angle_alpha   90.00
_cell.angle_beta   90.00
_cell.angle_gamma   90.00
#
_symmetry.space_group_name_H-M   'P 1'
#
loop_
_entity.id
_entity.type
_entity.pdbx_description
1 polymer ?
#
loop_
_entity_poly.entity_id
_entity_poly.type
_entity_poly.pdbx_seq_one_letter_code
_entity_poly.pdbx_strand_id
1 'polypeptide(L)'
;MPLELADGGQPGPFAYDGHQAPLLGGTSGWLPLCAVCWRRVRAGILYSCPIPCPPLSLNLPPPMTSPQQRIIVQMNQERRLALEDYLTTYGRVPIGTKVNEVRLADIELDHLTLRFRHSDVELEIEKTIALDPPLQHWDEAPARLDAMALEAAARRGLAAVQVRGGAAPSALGWLLIGLIYLPAACYYEPRLLAWAVPGALLQRSVLQSVFAGVAVCHIAECMLLLRPRLHTYRVPTDYRIEWYFFGLLEGYPAIRRFDRAARSLKSRPTT
;
A
#
# COMPACT_ATOMS: atom_id res chain seq x y z
N MET A 1 -4.79 51.73 -5.22
CA MET A 1 -5.69 50.59 -5.07
C MET A 1 -5.60 50.12 -3.63
N PRO A 2 -6.70 50.19 -2.84
CA PRO A 2 -6.66 49.83 -1.44
C PRO A 2 -6.77 48.32 -1.25
N LEU A 3 -5.99 47.82 -0.29
CA LEU A 3 -6.02 46.46 0.24
C LEU A 3 -7.23 46.31 1.17
N GLU A 4 -8.18 45.48 0.77
CA GLU A 4 -9.32 45.10 1.59
C GLU A 4 -8.99 43.79 2.33
N LEU A 5 -8.83 43.91 3.64
CA LEU A 5 -8.68 42.82 4.61
C LEU A 5 -10.05 42.18 4.82
N ALA A 6 -10.20 40.90 4.42
CA ALA A 6 -11.39 40.11 4.71
C ALA A 6 -11.18 39.25 5.97
N ASP A 7 -12.12 39.42 6.89
CA ASP A 7 -12.32 38.78 8.19
C ASP A 7 -12.35 37.24 8.17
N GLY A 8 -11.65 36.64 9.14
CA GLY A 8 -12.31 36.21 10.38
C GLY A 8 -13.43 35.16 10.32
N GLY A 9 -13.23 34.03 9.64
CA GLY A 9 -14.11 32.86 9.76
C GLY A 9 -13.78 31.98 10.98
N GLN A 10 -14.62 32.02 12.02
CA GLN A 10 -14.54 31.08 13.16
C GLN A 10 -14.85 29.63 12.73
N PRO A 11 -14.12 28.61 13.24
CA PRO A 11 -14.50 27.22 13.08
C PRO A 11 -15.66 26.88 14.03
N GLY A 12 -16.80 26.48 13.45
CA GLY A 12 -17.94 25.95 14.21
C GLY A 12 -17.63 24.61 14.89
N PRO A 13 -18.37 24.25 15.95
CA PRO A 13 -18.15 23.00 16.67
C PRO A 13 -18.59 21.79 15.84
N PHE A 14 -17.66 20.85 15.63
CA PHE A 14 -17.96 19.52 15.13
C PHE A 14 -18.83 18.77 16.14
N ALA A 15 -20.13 18.70 15.87
CA ALA A 15 -21.03 17.75 16.50
C ALA A 15 -20.75 16.36 15.91
N TYR A 16 -20.21 15.47 16.75
CA TYR A 16 -20.08 14.05 16.46
C TYR A 16 -21.47 13.41 16.62
N ASP A 17 -22.16 13.14 15.52
CA ASP A 17 -23.41 12.39 15.56
C ASP A 17 -23.15 10.91 15.83
N GLY A 18 -23.89 10.41 16.80
CA GLY A 18 -23.72 9.11 17.42
C GLY A 18 -23.97 7.93 16.48
N HIS A 19 -23.16 6.91 16.69
CA HIS A 19 -23.36 5.55 16.23
C HIS A 19 -24.81 5.07 16.49
N GLN A 20 -25.54 4.77 15.42
CA GLN A 20 -26.61 3.77 15.45
C GLN A 20 -26.01 2.43 15.01
N ALA A 21 -25.92 1.51 15.98
CA ALA A 21 -25.59 0.12 15.75
C ALA A 21 -26.77 -0.62 15.10
N PRO A 22 -26.59 -1.34 13.99
CA PRO A 22 -27.58 -2.30 13.56
C PRO A 22 -27.53 -3.55 14.45
N LEU A 23 -28.68 -3.88 15.02
CA LEU A 23 -28.96 -5.09 15.79
C LEU A 23 -28.66 -6.33 14.93
N LEU A 24 -27.62 -7.09 15.32
CA LEU A 24 -27.32 -8.41 14.79
C LEU A 24 -28.28 -9.44 15.43
N GLY A 25 -29.26 -9.87 14.65
CA GLY A 25 -30.05 -11.06 14.92
C GLY A 25 -29.80 -12.12 13.85
N GLY A 26 -29.56 -13.37 14.27
CA GLY A 26 -29.86 -14.54 13.44
C GLY A 26 -28.68 -15.27 12.80
N THR A 27 -28.07 -16.15 13.59
CA THR A 27 -27.81 -17.58 13.24
C THR A 27 -27.38 -17.94 11.82
N SER A 28 -26.13 -18.40 11.68
CA SER A 28 -25.76 -19.75 11.23
C SER A 28 -24.35 -19.73 10.65
N GLY A 29 -23.48 -20.52 11.28
CA GLY A 29 -22.06 -20.52 11.00
C GLY A 29 -21.74 -21.20 9.67
N TRP A 30 -20.93 -20.54 8.85
CA TRP A 30 -20.04 -21.15 7.86
C TRP A 30 -18.80 -20.26 7.72
N LEU A 31 -17.74 -20.59 8.46
CA LEU A 31 -16.40 -20.03 8.26
C LEU A 31 -15.77 -20.69 7.03
N PRO A 32 -15.16 -19.95 6.08
CA PRO A 32 -14.41 -20.56 4.99
C PRO A 32 -13.03 -21.00 5.50
N LEU A 33 -12.91 -22.30 5.80
CA LEU A 33 -11.68 -23.05 6.08
C LEU A 33 -10.72 -23.18 4.86
N CYS A 34 -10.86 -22.38 3.80
CA CYS A 34 -10.09 -22.57 2.56
C CYS A 34 -8.74 -21.83 2.51
N ALA A 35 -8.43 -20.91 3.43
CA ALA A 35 -7.17 -20.14 3.38
C ALA A 35 -5.93 -20.91 3.90
N VAL A 36 -6.11 -22.09 4.50
CA VAL A 36 -5.00 -22.86 5.13
C VAL A 36 -4.28 -23.80 4.15
N CYS A 37 -4.86 -24.11 2.99
CA CYS A 37 -4.31 -25.16 2.12
C CYS A 37 -3.12 -24.72 1.24
N TRP A 38 -2.87 -23.42 1.06
CA TRP A 38 -1.87 -22.94 0.08
C TRP A 38 -0.45 -22.67 0.60
N ARG A 39 -0.15 -22.95 1.88
CA ARG A 39 1.15 -22.57 2.49
C ARG A 39 1.99 -23.71 3.05
N ARG A 40 1.86 -24.94 2.52
CA ARG A 40 2.69 -26.08 2.97
C ARG A 40 2.92 -27.18 1.92
N VAL A 41 3.46 -26.83 0.75
CA VAL A 41 4.00 -27.83 -0.21
C VAL A 41 5.53 -27.79 -0.21
N ARG A 42 6.16 -28.20 0.89
CA ARG A 42 7.63 -28.36 0.95
C ARG A 42 8.13 -29.59 1.70
N ALA A 43 7.27 -30.56 2.01
CA ALA A 43 7.65 -31.75 2.76
C ALA A 43 6.92 -32.99 2.27
N GLY A 44 7.14 -33.40 1.01
CA GLY A 44 7.05 -34.78 0.49
C GLY A 44 5.84 -35.67 0.81
N ILE A 45 4.80 -35.19 1.47
CA ILE A 45 3.66 -35.98 1.92
C ILE A 45 2.44 -35.50 1.12
N LEU A 46 1.97 -36.37 0.22
CA LEU A 46 0.74 -36.19 -0.53
C LEU A 46 -0.44 -36.40 0.42
N TYR A 47 -0.90 -35.33 1.07
CA TYR A 47 -2.22 -35.35 1.70
C TYR A 47 -3.26 -35.02 0.63
N SER A 48 -4.03 -36.02 0.22
CA SER A 48 -5.25 -35.84 -0.57
C SER A 48 -6.19 -34.93 0.22
N CYS A 49 -6.51 -33.76 -0.31
CA CYS A 49 -7.46 -32.86 0.33
C CYS A 49 -8.85 -33.55 0.31
N PRO A 50 -9.45 -33.89 1.47
CA PRO A 50 -10.68 -34.68 1.52
C PRO A 50 -11.92 -33.88 1.11
N ILE A 51 -11.77 -32.57 0.87
CA ILE A 51 -12.83 -31.70 0.39
C ILE A 51 -12.71 -31.63 -1.14
N PRO A 52 -13.68 -32.15 -1.91
CA PRO A 52 -13.73 -31.90 -3.34
C PRO A 52 -13.79 -30.38 -3.53
N CYS A 53 -12.71 -29.81 -4.05
CA CYS A 53 -12.73 -28.42 -4.46
C CYS A 53 -13.88 -28.29 -5.47
N PRO A 54 -14.81 -27.34 -5.30
CA PRO A 54 -15.72 -27.03 -6.39
C PRO A 54 -14.87 -26.81 -7.64
N PRO A 55 -15.24 -27.38 -8.81
CA PRO A 55 -14.48 -27.18 -10.02
C PRO A 55 -14.28 -25.68 -10.14
N LEU A 56 -13.01 -25.27 -10.23
CA LEU A 56 -12.64 -23.89 -10.48
C LEU A 56 -13.40 -23.56 -11.75
N SER A 57 -14.54 -22.87 -11.62
CA SER A 57 -15.23 -22.34 -12.78
C SER A 57 -14.22 -21.34 -13.31
N LEU A 58 -13.42 -21.76 -14.29
CA LEU A 58 -12.80 -20.84 -15.19
C LEU A 58 -13.97 -20.01 -15.69
N ASN A 59 -14.16 -18.85 -15.08
CA ASN A 59 -14.81 -17.72 -15.71
C ASN A 59 -13.91 -17.40 -16.89
N LEU A 60 -14.00 -18.25 -17.93
CA LEU A 60 -13.45 -17.97 -19.23
C LEU A 60 -14.11 -16.66 -19.59
N PRO A 61 -13.34 -15.56 -19.76
CA PRO A 61 -13.92 -14.30 -20.15
C PRO A 61 -14.79 -14.55 -21.40
N PRO A 62 -15.94 -13.88 -21.53
CA PRO A 62 -16.83 -14.07 -22.66
C PRO A 62 -16.05 -13.96 -23.97
N PRO A 63 -16.35 -14.79 -24.99
CA PRO A 63 -15.53 -14.92 -26.17
C PRO A 63 -15.46 -13.60 -26.96
N MET A 64 -14.21 -13.20 -27.24
CA MET A 64 -13.75 -12.15 -28.16
C MET A 64 -14.28 -10.73 -27.94
N THR A 65 -13.88 -10.14 -26.81
CA THR A 65 -13.78 -8.69 -26.71
C THR A 65 -12.69 -8.17 -27.68
N SER A 66 -12.93 -7.02 -28.33
CA SER A 66 -11.94 -6.43 -29.23
C SER A 66 -10.60 -6.21 -28.50
N PRO A 67 -9.43 -6.18 -29.19
CA PRO A 67 -8.15 -5.89 -28.54
C PRO A 67 -8.21 -4.66 -27.60
N GLN A 68 -8.95 -3.62 -28.00
CA GLN A 68 -9.22 -2.42 -27.20
C GLN A 68 -9.93 -2.75 -25.88
N GLN A 69 -11.02 -3.52 -25.93
CA GLN A 69 -11.79 -3.89 -24.74
C GLN A 69 -10.95 -4.72 -23.77
N ARG A 70 -10.06 -5.59 -24.25
CA ARG A 70 -9.11 -6.32 -23.39
C ARG A 70 -8.18 -5.36 -22.65
N ILE A 71 -7.61 -4.40 -23.36
CA ILE A 71 -6.74 -3.36 -22.77
C ILE A 71 -7.51 -2.55 -21.73
N ILE A 72 -8.74 -2.11 -22.04
CA ILE A 72 -9.59 -1.34 -21.12
C ILE A 72 -9.85 -2.12 -19.83
N VAL A 73 -10.24 -3.39 -19.94
CA VAL A 73 -10.51 -4.24 -18.78
C VAL A 73 -9.24 -4.43 -17.94
N GLN A 74 -8.12 -4.77 -18.58
CA GLN A 74 -6.83 -4.97 -17.91
C GLN A 74 -6.37 -3.70 -17.17
N MET A 75 -6.42 -2.54 -17.84
CA MET A 75 -6.05 -1.26 -17.25
C MET A 75 -6.91 -0.91 -16.03
N ASN A 76 -8.23 -1.11 -16.12
CA ASN A 76 -9.17 -0.80 -15.04
C ASN A 76 -9.07 -1.74 -13.83
N GLN A 77 -8.66 -2.99 -14.06
CA GLN A 77 -8.51 -4.00 -13.01
C GLN A 77 -7.16 -3.88 -12.31
N GLU A 78 -6.08 -3.77 -13.09
CA GLU A 78 -4.72 -3.94 -12.56
C GLU A 78 -3.98 -2.61 -12.35
N ARG A 79 -4.34 -1.56 -13.11
CA ARG A 79 -3.52 -0.35 -13.27
C ARG A 79 -4.24 0.94 -12.89
N ARG A 80 -5.15 0.88 -11.93
CA ARG A 80 -5.88 2.06 -11.42
C ARG A 80 -4.98 3.24 -11.05
N LEU A 81 -3.83 2.96 -10.42
CA LEU A 81 -2.86 3.99 -10.02
C LEU A 81 -2.20 4.70 -11.21
N ALA A 82 -1.98 3.99 -12.32
CA ALA A 82 -1.44 4.59 -13.53
C ALA A 82 -2.47 5.54 -14.16
N LEU A 83 -3.76 5.19 -14.12
CA LEU A 83 -4.83 6.06 -14.64
C LEU A 83 -4.92 7.37 -13.85
N GLU A 84 -4.76 7.31 -12.52
CA GLU A 84 -4.62 8.51 -11.67
C GLU A 84 -3.37 9.33 -12.07
N ASP A 85 -2.24 8.68 -12.33
CA ASP A 85 -1.03 9.38 -12.78
C ASP A 85 -1.23 10.07 -14.13
N TYR A 86 -1.92 9.44 -15.07
CA TYR A 86 -2.24 10.03 -16.37
C TYR A 86 -3.09 11.26 -16.23
N LEU A 87 -4.17 11.16 -15.45
CA LEU A 87 -5.09 12.26 -15.22
C LEU A 87 -4.37 13.46 -14.58
N THR A 88 -3.47 13.20 -13.63
CA THR A 88 -2.66 14.26 -13.00
C THR A 88 -1.67 14.87 -13.98
N THR A 89 -0.91 14.04 -14.67
CA THR A 89 0.28 14.47 -15.43
C THR A 89 -0.08 15.04 -16.80
N TYR A 90 -0.88 14.30 -17.56
CA TYR A 90 -1.26 14.66 -18.93
C TYR A 90 -2.60 15.40 -18.95
N GLY A 91 -3.55 15.01 -18.07
CA GLY A 91 -4.84 15.68 -17.93
C GLY A 91 -4.77 17.04 -17.23
N ARG A 92 -3.67 17.33 -16.51
CA ARG A 92 -3.46 18.53 -15.67
C ARG A 92 -4.57 18.74 -14.62
N VAL A 93 -5.17 17.65 -14.15
CA VAL A 93 -6.19 17.70 -13.09
C VAL A 93 -5.51 17.38 -11.76
N PRO A 94 -5.50 18.29 -10.77
CA PRO A 94 -4.89 17.99 -9.48
C PRO A 94 -5.69 16.90 -8.77
N ILE A 95 -5.07 15.73 -8.55
CA ILE A 95 -5.68 14.66 -7.77
C ILE A 95 -5.58 15.04 -6.28
N GLY A 96 -6.66 15.63 -5.79
CA GLY A 96 -6.93 15.80 -4.35
C GLY A 96 -7.83 14.68 -3.82
N THR A 97 -8.36 14.87 -2.61
CA THR A 97 -9.36 14.00 -1.96
C THR A 97 -10.72 13.96 -2.68
N LYS A 98 -10.88 14.79 -3.72
CA LYS A 98 -12.14 14.97 -4.44
C LYS A 98 -12.29 14.08 -5.67
N VAL A 99 -11.20 13.56 -6.23
CA VAL A 99 -11.22 12.73 -7.43
C VAL A 99 -11.31 11.27 -7.04
N ASN A 100 -12.40 10.61 -7.45
CA ASN A 100 -12.69 9.22 -7.14
C ASN A 100 -13.00 8.43 -8.43
N GLU A 101 -12.79 7.12 -8.36
CA GLU A 101 -13.17 6.17 -9.41
C GLU A 101 -12.64 6.50 -10.82
N VAL A 102 -11.34 6.77 -10.96
CA VAL A 102 -10.74 6.95 -12.28
C VAL A 102 -10.76 5.63 -13.05
N ARG A 103 -11.32 5.65 -14.26
CA ARG A 103 -11.44 4.49 -15.16
C ARG A 103 -11.10 4.90 -16.59
N LEU A 104 -10.50 3.99 -17.34
CA LEU A 104 -10.34 4.10 -18.78
C LEU A 104 -11.68 3.75 -19.43
N ALA A 105 -12.26 4.71 -20.17
CA ALA A 105 -13.56 4.56 -20.82
C ALA A 105 -13.39 4.07 -22.26
N ASP A 106 -12.46 4.69 -22.99
CA ASP A 106 -12.16 4.32 -24.37
C ASP A 106 -10.68 4.55 -24.70
N ILE A 107 -10.21 3.86 -25.73
CA ILE A 107 -8.86 3.99 -26.27
C ILE A 107 -8.91 3.92 -27.79
N GLU A 108 -8.31 4.92 -28.43
CA GLU A 108 -8.06 5.00 -29.87
C GLU A 108 -6.55 4.99 -30.13
N LEU A 109 -6.15 5.04 -31.42
CA LEU A 109 -4.74 4.97 -31.79
C LEU A 109 -3.97 6.25 -31.42
N ASP A 110 -4.63 7.40 -31.43
CA ASP A 110 -4.03 8.71 -31.18
C ASP A 110 -4.41 9.31 -29.83
N HIS A 111 -5.41 8.76 -29.14
CA HIS A 111 -5.85 9.27 -27.83
C HIS A 111 -6.48 8.19 -26.94
N LEU A 112 -6.57 8.49 -25.64
CA LEU A 112 -7.31 7.70 -24.67
C LEU A 112 -8.26 8.60 -23.88
N THR A 113 -9.41 8.07 -23.48
CA THR A 113 -10.44 8.82 -22.76
C THR A 113 -10.63 8.24 -21.36
N LEU A 114 -10.34 9.05 -20.34
CA LEU A 114 -10.54 8.72 -18.94
C LEU A 114 -11.87 9.29 -18.44
N ARG A 115 -12.60 8.49 -17.66
CA ARG A 115 -13.77 8.93 -16.88
C ARG A 115 -13.41 8.94 -15.40
N PHE A 116 -13.86 9.95 -14.69
CA PHE A 116 -13.68 10.03 -13.23
C PHE A 116 -14.84 10.81 -12.60
N ARG A 117 -15.04 10.57 -11.30
CA ARG A 117 -16.02 11.31 -10.49
C ARG A 117 -15.30 12.36 -9.65
N HIS A 118 -15.89 13.54 -9.57
CA HIS A 118 -15.41 14.63 -8.71
C HIS A 118 -16.42 14.87 -7.59
N SER A 119 -16.00 14.99 -6.33
CA SER A 119 -16.94 15.13 -5.20
C SER A 119 -17.88 16.33 -5.31
N ASP A 120 -17.46 17.37 -6.03
CA ASP A 120 -18.24 18.60 -6.20
C ASP A 120 -19.20 18.55 -7.40
N VAL A 121 -19.15 17.49 -8.22
CA VAL A 121 -19.95 17.36 -9.44
C VAL A 121 -20.56 15.95 -9.49
N GLU A 122 -21.88 15.86 -9.53
CA GLU A 122 -22.57 14.56 -9.55
C GLU A 122 -22.34 13.78 -10.86
N LEU A 123 -22.03 14.49 -11.95
CA LEU A 123 -21.79 13.90 -13.26
C LEU A 123 -20.34 13.40 -13.41
N GLU A 124 -20.21 12.30 -14.12
CA GLU A 124 -18.89 11.78 -14.53
C GLU A 124 -18.25 12.72 -15.54
N ILE A 125 -17.01 13.12 -15.25
CA ILE A 125 -16.23 14.00 -16.12
C ILE A 125 -15.37 13.13 -17.03
N GLU A 126 -15.38 13.44 -18.32
CA GLU A 126 -14.54 12.79 -19.31
C GLU A 126 -13.33 13.66 -19.63
N LYS A 127 -12.15 13.02 -19.75
CA LYS A 127 -10.91 13.68 -20.14
C LYS A 127 -10.18 12.86 -21.18
N THR A 128 -10.03 13.44 -22.37
CA THR A 128 -9.22 12.89 -23.45
C THR A 128 -7.76 13.29 -23.30
N ILE A 129 -6.86 12.32 -23.46
CA ILE A 129 -5.41 12.46 -23.38
C ILE A 129 -4.82 11.96 -24.71
N ALA A 130 -4.11 12.83 -25.43
CA ALA A 130 -3.44 12.45 -26.67
C ALA A 130 -2.22 11.54 -26.41
N LEU A 131 -2.01 10.57 -27.29
CA LEU A 131 -0.85 9.70 -27.34
C LEU A 131 0.20 10.31 -28.28
N ASP A 132 1.39 10.59 -27.78
CA ASP A 132 2.48 11.16 -28.56
C ASP A 132 3.77 10.31 -28.45
N PRO A 133 4.21 9.64 -29.53
CA PRO A 133 3.54 9.50 -30.83
C PRO A 133 2.24 8.65 -30.78
N PRO A 134 1.37 8.75 -31.81
CA PRO A 134 0.22 7.86 -31.94
C PRO A 134 0.66 6.41 -32.16
N LEU A 135 -0.19 5.47 -31.76
CA LEU A 135 -0.01 4.02 -31.97
C LEU A 135 -0.20 3.68 -33.44
N GLN A 136 0.64 2.78 -33.96
CA GLN A 136 0.44 2.23 -35.32
C GLN A 136 -0.45 0.99 -35.28
N HIS A 137 -0.26 0.17 -34.23
CA HIS A 137 -0.94 -1.10 -34.05
C HIS A 137 -1.34 -1.32 -32.59
N TRP A 138 -2.43 -2.07 -32.36
CA TRP A 138 -2.94 -2.36 -31.02
C TRP A 138 -1.98 -3.20 -30.15
N ASP A 139 -1.08 -3.95 -30.78
CA ASP A 139 -0.09 -4.77 -30.07
C ASP A 139 0.97 -3.91 -29.36
N GLU A 140 1.15 -2.65 -29.78
CA GLU A 140 2.07 -1.69 -29.15
C GLU A 140 1.46 -0.99 -27.93
N ALA A 141 0.12 -0.99 -27.82
CA ALA A 141 -0.61 -0.23 -26.81
C ALA A 141 -0.20 -0.57 -25.36
N PRO A 142 -0.06 -1.85 -24.96
CA PRO A 142 0.34 -2.19 -23.59
C PRO A 142 1.73 -1.62 -23.25
N ALA A 143 2.72 -1.83 -24.12
CA ALA A 143 4.07 -1.33 -23.91
C ALA A 143 4.11 0.21 -23.84
N ARG A 144 3.32 0.88 -24.68
CA ARG A 144 3.19 2.34 -24.67
C ARG A 144 2.58 2.85 -23.36
N LEU A 145 1.46 2.26 -22.92
CA LEU A 145 0.82 2.63 -21.67
C LEU A 145 1.77 2.37 -20.48
N ASP A 146 2.52 1.28 -20.49
CA ASP A 146 3.51 1.00 -19.44
C ASP A 146 4.58 2.10 -19.34
N ALA A 147 5.11 2.52 -20.48
CA ALA A 147 6.07 3.62 -20.54
C ALA A 147 5.48 4.94 -20.02
N MET A 148 4.26 5.28 -20.45
CA MET A 148 3.55 6.46 -19.96
C MET A 148 3.30 6.40 -18.45
N ALA A 149 2.98 5.23 -17.90
CA ALA A 149 2.72 5.06 -16.46
C ALA A 149 3.99 5.31 -15.65
N LEU A 150 5.12 4.78 -16.12
CA LEU A 150 6.43 5.01 -15.49
C LEU A 150 6.81 6.48 -15.55
N GLU A 151 6.63 7.14 -16.70
CA GLU A 151 6.93 8.55 -16.86
C GLU A 151 6.03 9.44 -15.98
N ALA A 152 4.72 9.20 -15.99
CA ALA A 152 3.77 9.96 -15.21
C ALA A 152 4.01 9.80 -13.69
N ALA A 153 4.30 8.59 -13.22
CA ALA A 153 4.69 8.35 -11.83
C ALA A 153 5.99 9.08 -11.47
N ALA A 154 7.01 9.03 -12.35
CA ALA A 154 8.28 9.70 -12.14
C ALA A 154 8.13 11.23 -12.04
N ARG A 155 7.31 11.85 -12.90
CA ARG A 155 6.99 13.28 -12.85
C ARG A 155 6.32 13.69 -11.54
N ARG A 156 5.59 12.78 -10.89
CA ARG A 156 4.99 12.99 -9.55
C ARG A 156 5.94 12.68 -8.39
N GLY A 157 7.15 12.19 -8.65
CA GLY A 157 8.07 11.72 -7.60
C GLY A 157 7.58 10.45 -6.88
N LEU A 158 6.77 9.64 -7.56
CA LEU A 158 6.17 8.42 -7.03
C LEU A 158 6.65 7.19 -7.83
N ALA A 159 6.57 6.01 -7.22
CA ALA A 159 6.72 4.75 -7.95
C ALA A 159 5.42 4.41 -8.68
N ALA A 160 5.52 3.75 -9.85
CA ALA A 160 4.37 3.23 -10.60
C ALA A 160 3.73 1.98 -9.95
N VAL A 161 4.44 1.38 -8.99
CA VAL A 161 3.98 0.19 -8.24
C VAL A 161 3.57 0.59 -6.81
N GLN A 162 2.58 -0.13 -6.28
CA GLN A 162 2.11 0.04 -4.91
C GLN A 162 2.44 -1.17 -4.07
N VAL A 163 3.07 -0.93 -2.91
CA VAL A 163 3.23 -1.98 -1.90
C VAL A 163 1.92 -2.16 -1.16
N ARG A 164 1.30 -3.34 -1.33
CA ARG A 164 0.11 -3.78 -0.58
C ARG A 164 0.53 -4.83 0.43
N GLY A 165 0.06 -4.70 1.67
CA GLY A 165 0.41 -5.60 2.76
C GLY A 165 1.63 -5.16 3.57
N GLY A 166 1.59 -5.44 4.86
CA GLY A 166 2.79 -5.53 5.67
C GLY A 166 3.41 -6.92 5.59
N ALA A 167 4.70 -6.96 5.90
CA ALA A 167 5.41 -8.21 6.12
C ALA A 167 5.78 -8.27 7.59
N ALA A 168 5.33 -9.31 8.27
CA ALA A 168 5.77 -9.60 9.63
C ALA A 168 7.30 -9.87 9.65
N PRO A 169 7.98 -9.59 10.78
CA PRO A 169 9.37 -9.97 10.97
C PRO A 169 9.57 -11.48 10.75
N SER A 170 10.75 -11.87 10.25
CA SER A 170 11.16 -13.27 10.23
C SER A 170 11.45 -13.76 11.65
N ALA A 171 11.65 -15.07 11.85
CA ALA A 171 12.05 -15.60 13.16
C ALA A 171 13.31 -14.90 13.73
N LEU A 172 14.30 -14.62 12.86
CA LEU A 172 15.48 -13.84 13.23
C LEU A 172 15.12 -12.38 13.57
N GLY A 173 14.16 -11.78 12.88
CA GLY A 173 13.64 -10.45 13.19
C GLY A 173 12.98 -10.39 14.57
N TRP A 174 12.15 -11.39 14.90
CA TRP A 174 11.55 -11.52 16.22
C TRP A 174 12.58 -11.71 17.32
N LEU A 175 13.62 -12.52 17.08
CA LEU A 175 14.74 -12.67 18.00
C LEU A 175 15.47 -11.33 18.22
N LEU A 176 15.74 -10.58 17.16
CA LEU A 176 16.39 -9.27 17.24
C LEU A 176 15.54 -8.27 18.02
N ILE A 177 14.22 -8.24 17.78
CA ILE A 177 13.28 -7.43 18.57
C ILE A 177 13.40 -7.81 20.06
N GLY A 178 13.35 -9.10 20.39
CA GLY A 178 13.53 -9.57 21.77
C GLY A 178 14.84 -9.09 22.39
N LEU A 179 15.94 -9.11 21.63
CA LEU A 179 17.25 -8.64 22.09
C LEU A 179 17.29 -7.11 22.30
N ILE A 180 16.70 -6.33 21.40
CA ILE A 180 16.64 -4.86 21.50
C ILE A 180 15.84 -4.43 22.74
N TYR A 181 14.77 -5.15 23.08
CA TYR A 181 13.94 -4.85 24.25
C TYR A 181 14.40 -5.57 25.54
N LEU A 182 15.47 -6.37 25.48
CA LEU A 182 16.04 -7.04 26.65
C LEU A 182 16.50 -6.07 27.75
N PRO A 183 17.11 -4.90 27.45
CA PRO A 183 17.42 -3.90 28.48
C PRO A 183 16.17 -3.41 29.23
N ALA A 184 15.03 -3.27 28.54
CA ALA A 184 13.77 -2.91 29.18
C ALA A 184 13.25 -4.04 30.08
N ALA A 185 13.43 -5.31 29.68
CA ALA A 185 13.13 -6.45 30.56
C ALA A 185 14.06 -6.47 31.79
N CYS A 186 15.36 -6.20 31.62
CA CYS A 186 16.33 -6.13 32.70
C CYS A 186 16.11 -4.96 33.66
N TYR A 187 15.42 -3.90 33.21
CA TYR A 187 14.99 -2.81 34.07
C TYR A 187 14.03 -3.29 35.17
N TYR A 188 13.14 -4.23 34.85
CA TYR A 188 12.21 -4.83 35.81
C TYR A 188 12.84 -6.01 36.56
N GLU A 189 13.60 -6.85 35.88
CA GLU A 189 14.26 -8.03 36.46
C GLU A 189 15.75 -8.09 36.07
N PRO A 190 16.66 -7.46 36.84
CA PRO A 190 18.08 -7.42 36.53
C PRO A 190 18.76 -8.79 36.51
N ARG A 191 18.17 -9.80 37.16
CA ARG A 191 18.72 -11.17 37.23
C ARG A 191 18.79 -11.85 35.86
N LEU A 192 18.00 -11.40 34.87
CA LEU A 192 17.99 -11.95 33.51
C LEU A 192 19.37 -11.91 32.84
N LEU A 193 20.17 -10.88 33.11
CA LEU A 193 21.51 -10.68 32.54
C LEU A 193 22.63 -10.60 33.58
N ALA A 194 22.33 -10.70 34.87
CA ALA A 194 23.33 -10.57 35.94
C ALA A 194 24.47 -11.59 35.85
N TRP A 195 24.24 -12.75 35.21
CA TRP A 195 25.26 -13.77 34.98
C TRP A 195 26.21 -13.46 33.81
N ALA A 196 25.78 -12.61 32.87
CA ALA A 196 26.50 -12.33 31.62
C ALA A 196 27.08 -10.91 31.54
N VAL A 197 26.52 -9.96 32.30
CA VAL A 197 26.79 -8.53 32.16
C VAL A 197 27.23 -7.92 33.49
N PRO A 198 28.30 -7.10 33.53
CA PRO A 198 28.71 -6.39 34.73
C PRO A 198 27.57 -5.57 35.33
N GLY A 199 27.40 -5.63 36.66
CA GLY A 199 26.32 -4.93 37.37
C GLY A 199 26.26 -3.42 37.12
N ALA A 200 27.39 -2.79 36.77
CA ALA A 200 27.44 -1.38 36.39
C ALA A 200 26.58 -1.05 35.15
N LEU A 201 26.47 -1.95 34.18
CA LEU A 201 25.64 -1.76 32.98
C LEU A 201 24.15 -2.04 33.25
N LEU A 202 23.84 -2.69 34.36
CA LEU A 202 22.48 -2.97 34.81
C LEU A 202 21.92 -1.87 35.73
N GLN A 203 22.67 -0.78 35.93
CA GLN A 203 22.17 0.40 36.62
C GLN A 203 20.94 0.96 35.89
N ARG A 204 19.88 1.28 36.64
CA ARG A 204 18.60 1.72 36.08
C ARG A 204 18.73 2.95 35.17
N SER A 205 19.57 3.91 35.56
CA SER A 205 19.85 5.11 34.75
C SER A 205 20.47 4.76 33.39
N VAL A 206 21.41 3.82 33.38
CA VAL A 206 22.05 3.33 32.15
C VAL A 206 21.02 2.64 31.27
N LEU A 207 20.24 1.69 31.81
CA LEU A 207 19.20 0.98 31.05
C LEU A 207 18.14 1.93 30.47
N GLN A 208 17.70 2.92 31.25
CA GLN A 208 16.77 3.97 30.78
C GLN A 208 17.37 4.79 29.64
N SER A 209 18.64 5.21 29.76
CA SER A 209 19.32 5.98 28.72
C SER A 209 19.49 5.18 27.42
N VAL A 210 19.81 3.89 27.52
CA VAL A 210 19.92 2.98 26.37
C VAL A 210 18.56 2.82 25.70
N PHE A 211 17.50 2.57 26.48
CA PHE A 211 16.14 2.43 25.95
C PHE A 211 15.65 3.72 25.26
N ALA A 212 15.88 4.87 25.90
CA ALA A 212 15.55 6.17 25.32
C ALA A 212 16.33 6.42 24.01
N GLY A 213 17.63 6.09 23.98
CA GLY A 213 18.47 6.20 22.78
C GLY A 213 17.94 5.33 21.63
N VAL A 214 17.59 4.07 21.90
CA VAL A 214 16.99 3.18 20.90
C VAL A 214 15.67 3.74 20.37
N ALA A 215 14.79 4.22 21.25
CA ALA A 215 13.52 4.81 20.85
C ALA A 215 13.70 6.04 19.94
N VAL A 216 14.63 6.94 20.29
CA VAL A 216 14.97 8.11 19.47
C VAL A 216 15.52 7.68 18.11
N CYS A 217 16.42 6.71 18.06
CA CYS A 217 16.96 6.18 16.81
C CYS A 217 15.85 5.59 15.92
N HIS A 218 14.96 4.77 16.46
CA HIS A 218 13.86 4.18 15.69
C HIS A 218 12.87 5.23 15.17
N ILE A 219 12.55 6.25 15.98
CA ILE A 219 11.72 7.38 15.53
C ILE A 219 12.41 8.12 14.38
N ALA A 220 13.71 8.41 14.50
CA ALA A 220 14.48 9.07 13.46
C ALA A 220 14.51 8.25 12.16
N GLU A 221 14.76 6.93 12.24
CA GLU A 221 14.71 6.03 11.09
C GLU A 221 13.33 6.00 10.43
N CYS A 222 12.26 5.92 11.23
CA CYS A 222 10.89 5.97 10.73
C CYS A 222 10.59 7.27 9.98
N MET A 223 11.02 8.41 10.51
CA MET A 223 10.73 9.72 9.92
C MET A 223 11.60 10.05 8.71
N LEU A 224 12.89 9.75 8.78
CA LEU A 224 13.86 10.13 7.75
C LEU A 224 13.98 9.10 6.63
N LEU A 225 13.80 7.82 6.92
CA LEU A 225 14.04 6.74 5.96
C LEU A 225 12.75 6.04 5.54
N LEU A 226 11.89 5.66 6.49
CA LEU A 226 10.69 4.88 6.19
C LEU A 226 9.57 5.75 5.58
N ARG A 227 9.25 6.89 6.18
CA ARG A 227 8.20 7.81 5.71
C ARG A 227 8.32 8.18 4.22
N PRO A 228 9.47 8.66 3.71
CA PRO A 228 9.57 9.00 2.29
C PRO A 228 9.37 7.77 1.39
N ARG A 229 9.80 6.58 1.81
CA ARG A 229 9.58 5.33 1.06
C ARG A 229 8.10 4.94 1.03
N LEU A 230 7.41 4.98 2.17
CA LEU A 230 5.98 4.67 2.24
C LEU A 230 5.15 5.61 1.36
N HIS A 231 5.52 6.89 1.31
CA HIS A 231 4.91 7.87 0.40
C HIS A 231 5.21 7.54 -1.07
N THR A 232 6.50 7.35 -1.41
CA THR A 232 6.94 7.07 -2.79
C THR A 232 6.24 5.86 -3.38
N TYR A 233 6.06 4.79 -2.61
CA TYR A 233 5.41 3.55 -3.04
C TYR A 233 3.91 3.48 -2.70
N ARG A 234 3.30 4.64 -2.38
CA ARG A 234 1.84 4.81 -2.27
C ARG A 234 1.16 3.79 -1.36
N VAL A 235 1.79 3.44 -0.25
CA VAL A 235 1.27 2.42 0.66
C VAL A 235 -0.11 2.88 1.19
N PRO A 236 -1.16 2.05 1.17
CA PRO A 236 -2.45 2.38 1.79
C PRO A 236 -2.31 2.67 3.29
N THR A 237 -3.17 3.53 3.86
CA THR A 237 -3.08 3.98 5.25
C THR A 237 -3.04 2.82 6.24
N ASP A 238 -3.86 1.79 6.05
CA ASP A 238 -3.92 0.61 6.92
C ASP A 238 -2.56 -0.09 7.03
N TYR A 239 -1.89 -0.28 5.89
CA TYR A 239 -0.56 -0.87 5.86
C TYR A 239 0.54 0.11 6.30
N ARG A 240 0.35 1.43 6.14
CA ARG A 240 1.31 2.42 6.67
C ARG A 240 1.45 2.29 8.18
N ILE A 241 0.33 2.11 8.89
CA ILE A 241 0.34 1.96 10.36
C ILE A 241 1.15 0.71 10.74
N GLU A 242 0.94 -0.41 10.04
CA GLU A 242 1.69 -1.65 10.27
C GLU A 242 3.21 -1.46 10.03
N TRP A 243 3.59 -0.78 8.95
CA TRP A 243 4.99 -0.48 8.65
C TRP A 243 5.63 0.43 9.71
N TYR A 244 4.91 1.46 10.19
CA TYR A 244 5.42 2.31 11.27
C TYR A 244 5.52 1.56 12.60
N PHE A 245 4.55 0.70 12.91
CA PHE A 245 4.58 -0.11 14.12
C PHE A 245 5.82 -1.01 14.13
N PHE A 246 6.06 -1.77 13.06
CA PHE A 246 7.26 -2.60 12.98
C PHE A 246 8.54 -1.77 12.89
N GLY A 247 8.53 -0.63 12.18
CA GLY A 247 9.66 0.30 12.14
C GLY A 247 10.04 0.83 13.52
N LEU A 248 9.07 1.14 14.39
CA LEU A 248 9.34 1.55 15.76
C LEU A 248 9.83 0.41 16.66
N LEU A 249 9.43 -0.83 16.38
CA LEU A 249 9.88 -2.01 17.13
C LEU A 249 11.30 -2.45 16.76
N GLU A 250 11.59 -2.57 15.47
CA GLU A 250 12.85 -3.18 15.01
C GLU A 250 13.88 -2.17 14.47
N GLY A 251 13.44 -0.97 14.07
CA GLY A 251 14.28 0.04 13.43
C GLY A 251 14.58 -0.28 11.94
N TYR A 252 15.83 -0.09 11.54
CA TYR A 252 16.32 -0.30 10.17
C TYR A 252 15.97 -1.64 9.48
N PRO A 253 15.90 -2.80 10.16
CA PRO A 253 15.44 -4.05 9.56
C PRO A 253 14.05 -3.96 8.90
N ALA A 254 13.15 -3.11 9.41
CA ALA A 254 11.83 -2.84 8.79
C ALA A 254 12.00 -2.29 7.38
N ILE A 255 12.88 -1.30 7.25
CA ILE A 255 13.16 -0.60 6.00
C ILE A 255 13.75 -1.56 4.97
N ARG A 256 14.70 -2.41 5.39
CA ARG A 256 15.27 -3.44 4.50
C ARG A 256 14.21 -4.42 4.01
N ARG A 257 13.25 -4.79 4.87
CA ARG A 257 12.14 -5.68 4.50
C ARG A 257 11.19 -4.98 3.52
N PHE A 258 10.88 -3.71 3.76
CA PHE A 258 10.13 -2.88 2.84
C PHE A 258 10.79 -2.81 1.46
N ASP A 259 12.09 -2.51 1.40
CA ASP A 259 12.84 -2.41 0.14
C ASP A 259 12.89 -3.74 -0.63
N ARG A 260 12.85 -4.89 0.05
CA ARG A 260 12.71 -6.19 -0.62
C ARG A 260 11.33 -6.37 -1.23
N ALA A 261 10.27 -6.04 -0.50
CA ALA A 261 8.90 -6.10 -1.01
C ALA A 261 8.71 -5.16 -2.22
N ALA A 262 9.26 -3.95 -2.14
CA ALA A 262 9.21 -2.98 -3.21
C ALA A 262 9.97 -3.47 -4.47
N ARG A 263 11.14 -4.09 -4.29
CA ARG A 263 11.91 -4.69 -5.40
C ARG A 263 11.21 -5.88 -6.04
N SER A 264 10.60 -6.77 -5.25
CA SER A 264 9.87 -7.92 -5.81
C SER A 264 8.67 -7.51 -6.65
N LEU A 265 8.05 -6.37 -6.35
CA LEU A 265 6.96 -5.81 -7.14
C LEU A 265 7.46 -5.23 -8.46
N LYS A 266 8.62 -4.55 -8.46
CA LYS A 266 9.25 -4.02 -9.67
C LYS A 266 9.72 -5.11 -10.63
N SER A 267 10.14 -6.26 -10.13
CA SER A 267 10.62 -7.37 -10.97
C SER A 267 9.51 -8.26 -11.51
N ARG A 268 8.25 -8.08 -11.07
CA ARG A 268 7.14 -8.90 -11.55
C ARG A 268 6.81 -8.44 -12.99
N PRO A 269 6.87 -9.34 -13.99
CA PRO A 269 6.45 -8.98 -15.33
C PRO A 269 4.99 -8.54 -15.28
N THR A 270 4.69 -7.43 -15.95
CA THR A 270 3.32 -7.01 -16.23
C THR A 270 2.75 -8.00 -17.24
N THR A 271 1.99 -8.96 -16.73
CA THR A 271 1.25 -9.96 -17.53
C THR A 271 0.05 -9.33 -18.20
#